data_AF-A0AAU4FPA9-F1
#
_entry.id   AF-A0AAU4FPA9-F1
#
_cell.length_a   1.000
_cell.length_b   1.000
_cell.length_c   1.000
_cell.angle_alpha   90.00
_cell.angle_beta   90.00
_cell.angle_gamma   90.00
#
_symmetry.space_group_name_H-M   'P 1'
#
loop_
_entity.id
_entity.type
_entity.pdbx_description
1 polymer ?
#
loop_
_entity_poly.entity_id
_entity_poly.type
_entity_poly.pdbx_seq_one_letter_code
_entity_poly.pdbx_strand_id
1 'polypeptide(L)'
;MPRGRHRHSPPLHRVLQPSAVAGASLLLAVGAWLFADPLVLRCLVAVAAAAAVTGAVLMRSWDRVAGRRVADLIRARASDEWKSEERLAELEGDLEESRELRAKLEAKLRSKRIELAGLRGEHAALLRRYANAETERASALEGRRLLAIEAAAPPRAALPVAGSTPTPAAYAKAAHALEALTRNAAFQQEQRERQRQQEKLEQLKQSQQKNGRQGNGRRSIESRSGQDQGQQEAAEPEGKPKAAAGEHTRPSSALPAPRNVPATAVVPYTAQQVRTRRPQGRFDFFGMQKASAAPEPAQLEAVQNEDLADVVGAEAIEAHRAETESDGTAESGGGKVIDLTAHDETEQIDVAGLRSAIS
;
A
#
# COMPACT_ATOMS: atom_id res chain seq x y z
N MET A 1 22.59 -13.30 11.60
CA MET A 1 22.00 -14.09 12.70
C MET A 1 23.05 -15.00 13.32
N PRO A 2 23.57 -14.71 14.52
CA PRO A 2 24.56 -15.57 15.13
C PRO A 2 23.84 -16.82 15.66
N ARG A 3 23.97 -17.93 14.93
CA ARG A 3 23.57 -19.27 15.40
C ARG A 3 24.62 -19.78 16.39
N GLY A 4 24.62 -19.23 17.60
CA GLY A 4 25.42 -19.69 18.73
C GLY A 4 24.84 -20.96 19.35
N ARG A 5 24.77 -22.06 18.60
CA ARG A 5 24.51 -23.40 19.15
C ARG A 5 25.82 -23.97 19.69
N HIS A 6 26.25 -23.51 20.87
CA HIS A 6 27.35 -24.15 21.60
C HIS A 6 26.80 -25.02 22.73
N ARG A 7 26.53 -26.27 22.34
CA ARG A 7 26.82 -27.51 23.06
C ARG A 7 27.17 -27.33 24.54
N HIS A 8 26.16 -27.20 25.38
CA HIS A 8 26.29 -27.55 26.79
C HIS A 8 26.26 -29.07 26.92
N SER A 9 27.38 -29.75 26.65
CA SER A 9 27.58 -31.07 27.23
C SER A 9 27.70 -30.87 28.74
N PRO A 10 26.76 -31.39 29.56
CA PRO A 10 26.87 -31.27 31.00
C PRO A 10 28.17 -31.96 31.43
N PRO A 11 29.04 -31.29 32.19
CA PRO A 11 30.33 -31.87 32.46
C PRO A 11 30.14 -33.07 33.41
N LEU A 12 30.63 -34.23 32.98
CA LEU A 12 30.47 -35.52 33.66
C LEU A 12 30.89 -35.48 35.14
N HIS A 13 31.81 -34.59 35.52
CA HIS A 13 32.23 -34.39 36.91
C HIS A 13 31.10 -33.93 37.86
N ARG A 14 30.00 -33.37 37.36
CA ARG A 14 28.85 -32.96 38.20
C ARG A 14 28.02 -34.14 38.70
N VAL A 15 28.10 -35.29 38.05
CA VAL A 15 27.36 -36.50 38.44
C VAL A 15 28.18 -37.37 39.41
N LEU A 16 29.51 -37.24 39.39
CA LEU A 16 30.40 -38.00 40.29
C LEU A 16 30.16 -37.70 41.77
N GLN A 17 30.02 -36.43 42.15
CA GLN A 17 29.83 -36.03 43.56
C GLN A 17 28.58 -36.65 44.22
N PRO A 18 27.36 -36.57 43.64
CA PRO A 18 26.18 -37.20 44.24
C PRO A 18 26.24 -38.74 44.21
N SER A 19 26.87 -39.33 43.18
CA SER A 19 27.03 -40.80 43.12
C SER A 19 27.95 -41.35 44.21
N ALA A 20 28.99 -40.61 44.61
CA ALA A 20 29.90 -41.01 45.69
C ALA A 20 29.21 -41.01 47.06
N VAL A 21 28.34 -40.03 47.34
CA VAL A 21 27.57 -39.98 48.60
C VAL A 21 26.54 -41.11 48.67
N ALA A 22 25.89 -41.44 47.55
CA ALA A 22 25.01 -42.60 47.43
C ALA A 22 25.77 -43.94 47.59
N GLY A 23 26.99 -44.03 47.04
CA GLY A 23 27.86 -45.19 47.23
C GLY A 23 28.27 -45.38 48.70
N ALA A 24 28.62 -44.29 49.39
CA ALA A 24 28.99 -44.33 50.80
C ALA A 24 27.82 -44.74 51.72
N SER A 25 26.59 -44.27 51.45
CA SER A 25 25.41 -44.67 52.24
C SER A 25 25.05 -46.15 52.05
N LEU A 26 25.18 -46.69 50.84
CA LEU A 26 25.00 -48.12 50.57
C LEU A 26 26.07 -48.97 51.27
N LEU A 27 27.34 -48.54 51.26
CA LEU A 27 28.42 -49.24 51.96
C LEU A 27 28.20 -49.26 53.48
N LEU A 28 27.71 -48.17 54.06
CA LEU A 28 27.35 -48.11 55.49
C LEU A 28 26.16 -49.02 55.84
N ALA A 29 25.16 -49.11 54.96
CA ALA A 29 24.02 -50.01 55.13
C ALA A 29 24.43 -51.49 55.07
N VAL A 30 25.32 -51.86 54.14
CA VAL A 30 25.88 -53.22 54.06
C VAL A 30 26.77 -53.52 55.29
N GLY A 31 27.59 -52.55 55.73
CA GLY A 31 28.41 -52.69 56.94
C GLY A 31 27.61 -52.92 58.21
N ALA A 32 26.42 -52.31 58.34
CA ALA A 32 25.54 -52.51 59.49
C ALA A 32 24.97 -53.94 59.58
N TRP A 33 24.88 -54.67 58.46
CA TRP A 33 24.41 -56.06 58.42
C TRP A 33 25.49 -57.08 58.84
N LEU A 34 26.76 -56.69 58.78
CA LEU A 34 27.91 -57.55 59.07
C LEU A 34 28.37 -57.52 60.53
N PHE A 35 27.98 -56.51 61.33
CA PHE A 35 28.45 -56.32 62.70
C PHE A 35 27.29 -56.29 63.71
N ALA A 36 27.35 -57.15 64.72
CA ALA A 36 26.32 -57.29 65.77
C ALA A 36 26.64 -56.52 67.08
N ASP A 37 27.79 -55.83 67.14
CA ASP A 37 28.20 -55.07 68.32
C ASP A 37 27.41 -53.74 68.43
N PRO A 38 26.71 -53.47 69.55
CA PRO A 38 25.89 -52.27 69.71
C PRO A 38 26.67 -50.96 69.61
N LEU A 39 27.97 -50.94 69.94
CA LEU A 39 28.78 -49.71 69.81
C LEU A 39 29.07 -49.40 68.34
N VAL A 40 29.37 -50.43 67.53
CA VAL A 40 29.66 -50.29 66.09
C VAL A 40 28.42 -49.79 65.34
N LEU A 41 27.24 -50.34 65.67
CA LEU A 41 25.97 -49.90 65.08
C LEU A 41 25.66 -48.43 65.38
N ARG A 42 25.92 -47.95 66.61
CA ARG A 42 25.71 -46.54 66.99
C ARG A 42 26.64 -45.59 66.22
N CYS A 43 27.90 -45.97 66.03
CA CYS A 43 28.84 -45.19 65.23
C CYS A 43 28.42 -45.14 63.75
N LEU A 44 27.98 -46.25 63.15
CA LEU A 44 27.50 -46.30 61.76
C LEU A 44 26.27 -45.41 61.54
N VAL A 45 25.30 -45.44 62.47
CA VAL A 45 24.12 -44.57 62.42
C VAL A 45 24.51 -43.09 62.53
N ALA A 46 25.47 -42.74 63.39
CA ALA A 46 25.95 -41.36 63.51
C ALA A 46 26.61 -40.87 62.22
N VAL A 47 27.42 -41.71 61.55
CA VAL A 47 28.04 -41.40 60.25
C VAL A 47 26.98 -41.26 59.16
N ALA A 48 25.97 -42.13 59.12
CA ALA A 48 24.87 -42.04 58.16
C ALA A 48 24.04 -40.75 58.35
N ALA A 49 23.75 -40.36 59.61
CA ALA A 49 23.08 -39.11 59.91
C ALA A 49 23.91 -37.89 59.47
N ALA A 50 25.23 -37.90 59.72
CA ALA A 50 26.12 -36.84 59.25
C ALA A 50 26.17 -36.75 57.71
N ALA A 51 26.20 -37.89 57.02
CA ALA A 51 26.14 -37.95 55.56
C ALA A 51 24.81 -37.40 55.01
N ALA A 52 23.69 -37.70 55.66
CA ALA A 52 22.37 -37.16 55.29
C ALA A 52 22.32 -35.64 55.46
N VAL A 53 22.82 -35.10 56.58
CA VAL A 53 22.87 -33.65 56.84
C VAL A 53 23.75 -32.93 55.82
N THR A 54 24.95 -33.46 55.53
CA THR A 54 25.84 -32.87 54.51
C THR A 54 25.23 -32.92 53.11
N GLY A 55 24.58 -34.02 52.73
CA GLY A 55 23.83 -34.12 51.48
C GLY A 55 22.71 -33.08 51.37
N ALA A 56 21.93 -32.89 52.45
CA ALA A 56 20.87 -31.89 52.50
C ALA A 56 21.40 -30.45 52.35
N VAL A 57 22.51 -30.12 53.01
CA VAL A 57 23.15 -28.80 52.90
C VAL A 57 23.68 -28.57 51.48
N LEU A 58 24.29 -29.58 50.86
CA LEU A 58 24.80 -29.47 49.49
C LEU A 58 23.67 -29.24 48.49
N MET A 59 22.57 -30.01 48.57
CA MET A 59 21.38 -29.81 47.75
C MET A 59 20.81 -28.40 47.92
N ARG A 60 20.73 -27.91 49.17
CA ARG A 60 20.24 -26.56 49.43
C ARG A 60 21.14 -25.48 48.86
N SER A 61 22.46 -25.70 48.85
CA SER A 61 23.42 -24.79 48.22
C SER A 61 23.28 -24.78 46.69
N TRP A 62 23.01 -25.95 46.09
CA TRP A 62 22.81 -26.10 44.65
C TRP A 62 21.52 -25.44 44.19
N ASP A 63 20.42 -25.60 44.92
CA ASP A 63 19.15 -24.88 44.64
C ASP A 63 19.36 -23.36 44.62
N ARG A 64 20.11 -22.83 45.60
CA ARG A 64 20.40 -21.38 45.68
C ARG A 64 21.28 -20.89 44.53
N VAL A 65 22.25 -21.69 44.08
CA VAL A 65 23.11 -21.33 42.94
C VAL A 65 22.35 -21.46 41.62
N ALA A 66 21.53 -22.49 41.46
CA ALA A 66 20.68 -22.67 40.30
C ALA A 66 19.66 -21.54 40.17
N GLY A 67 18.98 -21.17 41.27
CA GLY A 67 18.02 -20.07 41.29
C GLY A 67 18.66 -18.72 40.92
N ARG A 68 19.87 -18.45 41.43
CA ARG A 68 20.63 -17.24 41.03
C ARG A 68 20.97 -17.24 39.55
N ARG A 69 21.49 -18.35 39.01
CA ARG A 69 21.81 -18.47 37.58
C ARG A 69 20.58 -18.30 36.69
N VAL A 70 19.44 -18.88 37.08
CA VAL A 70 18.19 -18.71 36.34
C VAL A 70 17.75 -17.24 36.37
N ALA A 71 17.83 -16.58 37.53
CA ALA A 71 17.51 -15.16 37.63
C ALA A 71 18.44 -14.29 36.77
N ASP A 72 19.74 -14.57 36.75
CA ASP A 72 20.70 -13.84 35.92
C ASP A 72 20.48 -14.09 34.42
N LEU A 73 20.13 -15.32 34.03
CA LEU A 73 19.77 -15.64 32.64
C LEU A 73 18.48 -14.95 32.21
N ILE A 74 17.47 -14.85 33.09
CA ILE A 74 16.24 -14.12 32.81
C ILE A 74 16.53 -12.63 32.63
N ARG A 75 17.38 -12.04 33.49
CA ARG A 75 17.80 -10.63 33.35
C ARG A 75 18.58 -10.39 32.06
N ALA A 76 19.52 -11.28 31.74
CA ALA A 76 20.29 -11.20 30.50
C ALA A 76 19.37 -11.28 29.28
N ARG A 77 18.44 -12.25 29.27
CA ARG A 77 17.44 -12.39 28.20
C ARG A 77 16.55 -11.17 28.05
N ALA A 78 16.03 -10.63 29.15
CA ALA A 78 15.23 -9.41 29.13
C ALA A 78 16.04 -8.21 28.58
N SER A 79 17.33 -8.10 28.94
CA SER A 79 18.19 -7.05 28.40
C SER A 79 18.49 -7.22 26.91
N ASP A 80 18.58 -8.45 26.42
CA ASP A 80 18.81 -8.73 25.01
C ASP A 80 17.54 -8.51 24.18
N GLU A 81 16.37 -8.86 24.72
CA GLU A 81 15.06 -8.54 24.13
C GLU A 81 14.91 -7.03 23.99
N TRP A 82 15.20 -6.26 25.04
CA TRP A 82 15.15 -4.79 24.98
C TRP A 82 16.10 -4.19 23.93
N LYS A 83 17.37 -4.64 23.87
CA LYS A 83 18.32 -4.20 22.82
C LYS A 83 17.85 -4.57 21.42
N SER A 84 17.12 -5.68 21.28
CA SER A 84 16.59 -6.10 19.98
C SER A 84 15.38 -5.26 19.56
N GLU A 85 14.56 -4.85 20.52
CA GLU A 85 13.45 -3.92 20.31
C GLU A 85 13.97 -2.52 19.96
N GLU A 86 15.04 -2.06 20.61
CA GLU A 86 15.69 -0.79 20.29
C GLU A 86 16.24 -0.78 18.85
N ARG A 87 16.95 -1.84 18.45
CA ARG A 87 17.42 -1.99 17.06
C ARG A 87 16.27 -2.11 16.06
N LEU A 88 15.15 -2.70 16.46
CA LEU A 88 13.97 -2.79 15.61
C LEU A 88 13.35 -1.41 15.42
N ALA A 89 13.26 -0.60 16.49
CA ALA A 89 12.79 0.77 16.41
C ALA A 89 13.72 1.66 15.56
N GLU A 90 15.05 1.50 15.67
CA GLU A 90 16.02 2.19 14.80
C GLU A 90 15.78 1.83 13.31
N LEU A 91 15.65 0.54 13.00
CA LEU A 91 15.40 0.09 11.63
C LEU A 91 14.04 0.53 11.08
N GLU A 92 13.01 0.59 11.93
CA GLU A 92 11.70 1.12 11.56
C GLU A 92 11.79 2.63 11.26
N GLY A 93 12.56 3.39 12.04
CA GLY A 93 12.88 4.79 11.77
C GLY A 93 13.61 4.98 10.43
N ASP A 94 14.69 4.25 10.19
CA ASP A 94 15.43 4.29 8.92
C ASP A 94 14.52 3.97 7.71
N LEU A 95 13.58 3.03 7.88
CA LEU A 95 12.61 2.69 6.84
C LEU A 95 11.64 3.84 6.57
N GLU A 96 11.15 4.51 7.60
CA GLU A 96 10.30 5.70 7.48
C GLU A 96 11.03 6.84 6.77
N GLU A 97 12.26 7.16 7.18
CA GLU A 97 13.10 8.15 6.52
C GLU A 97 13.32 7.82 5.04
N SER A 98 13.61 6.56 4.72
CA SER A 98 13.79 6.13 3.34
C SER A 98 12.51 6.28 2.50
N ARG A 99 11.34 6.07 3.10
CA ARG A 99 10.03 6.24 2.44
C ARG A 99 9.74 7.71 2.18
N GLU A 100 10.06 8.59 3.13
CA GLU A 100 9.93 10.03 2.93
C GLU A 100 10.84 10.56 1.82
N LEU A 101 12.11 10.12 1.80
CA LEU A 101 13.04 10.49 0.73
C LEU A 101 12.54 10.03 -0.64
N ARG A 102 12.00 8.80 -0.72
CA ARG A 102 11.37 8.30 -1.94
C ARG A 102 10.18 9.15 -2.36
N ALA A 103 9.28 9.50 -1.43
CA ALA A 103 8.13 10.35 -1.74
C ALA A 103 8.56 11.74 -2.25
N LYS A 104 9.57 12.36 -1.62
CA LYS A 104 10.16 13.64 -2.06
C LYS A 104 10.74 13.54 -3.46
N LEU A 105 11.48 12.48 -3.78
CA LEU A 105 12.05 12.25 -5.11
C LEU A 105 10.96 11.96 -6.16
N GLU A 106 9.94 11.20 -5.82
CA GLU A 106 8.80 10.95 -6.72
C GLU A 106 8.04 12.25 -7.03
N ALA A 107 7.82 13.11 -6.05
CA ALA A 107 7.20 14.42 -6.26
C ALA A 107 8.02 15.29 -7.23
N LYS A 108 9.35 15.34 -7.04
CA LYS A 108 10.26 16.04 -7.97
C LYS A 108 10.23 15.43 -9.37
N LEU A 109 10.20 14.11 -9.50
CA LEU A 109 10.10 13.47 -10.82
C LEU A 109 8.75 13.76 -11.49
N ARG A 110 7.65 13.79 -10.72
CA ARG A 110 6.33 14.17 -11.23
C ARG A 110 6.33 15.62 -11.71
N SER A 111 6.86 16.57 -10.92
CA SER A 111 6.95 17.97 -11.33
C SER A 111 7.79 18.13 -12.60
N LYS A 112 8.96 17.49 -12.68
CA LYS A 112 9.81 17.52 -13.89
C LYS A 112 9.14 16.90 -15.11
N ARG A 113 8.34 15.84 -14.95
CA ARG A 113 7.56 15.27 -16.06
C ARG A 113 6.49 16.23 -16.56
N ILE A 114 5.85 16.98 -15.66
CA ILE A 114 4.86 18.01 -16.02
C ILE A 114 5.55 19.17 -16.74
N GLU A 115 6.68 19.66 -16.23
CA GLU A 115 7.48 20.70 -16.90
C GLU A 115 7.88 20.28 -18.31
N LEU A 116 8.38 19.05 -18.49
CA LEU A 116 8.74 18.53 -19.81
C LEU A 116 7.53 18.40 -20.75
N ALA A 117 6.36 18.02 -20.23
CA ALA A 117 5.13 17.99 -21.02
C ALA A 117 4.70 19.42 -21.43
N GLY A 118 4.84 20.39 -20.52
CA GLY A 118 4.63 21.81 -20.78
C GLY A 118 5.53 22.34 -21.90
N LEU A 119 6.84 22.14 -21.81
CA LEU A 119 7.81 22.57 -22.83
C LEU A 119 7.56 21.93 -24.20
N ARG A 120 7.17 20.65 -24.23
CA ARG A 120 6.77 19.98 -25.48
C ARG A 120 5.50 20.60 -26.07
N GLY A 121 4.55 20.98 -25.22
CA GLY A 121 3.34 21.70 -25.62
C GLY A 121 3.64 23.09 -26.19
N GLU A 122 4.51 23.85 -25.52
CA GLU A 122 4.98 25.16 -25.98
C GLU A 122 5.72 25.07 -27.31
N HIS A 123 6.60 24.07 -27.48
CA HIS A 123 7.31 23.84 -28.73
C HIS A 123 6.35 23.52 -29.89
N ALA A 124 5.37 22.66 -29.65
CA ALA A 124 4.34 22.38 -30.64
C ALA A 124 3.49 23.62 -30.98
N ALA A 125 3.19 24.47 -29.98
CA ALA A 125 2.49 25.73 -30.21
C ALA A 125 3.34 26.72 -31.04
N LEU A 126 4.64 26.81 -30.76
CA LEU A 126 5.58 27.64 -31.51
C LEU A 126 5.66 27.21 -32.98
N LEU A 127 5.76 25.90 -33.25
CA LEU A 127 5.77 25.37 -34.61
C LEU A 127 4.47 25.67 -35.36
N ARG A 128 3.30 25.57 -34.71
CA ARG A 128 2.02 25.96 -35.33
C ARG A 128 1.97 27.45 -35.66
N ARG A 129 2.43 28.31 -34.75
CA ARG A 129 2.50 29.76 -34.98
C ARG A 129 3.44 30.10 -36.13
N TYR A 130 4.59 29.45 -36.18
CA TYR A 130 5.56 29.63 -37.26
C TYR A 130 5.01 29.16 -38.61
N ALA A 131 4.41 27.97 -38.66
CA ALA A 131 3.78 27.45 -39.87
C ALA A 131 2.66 28.39 -40.36
N ASN A 132 1.78 28.86 -39.47
CA ASN A 132 0.75 29.84 -39.82
C ASN A 132 1.37 31.13 -40.38
N ALA A 133 2.38 31.68 -39.70
CA ALA A 133 3.09 32.87 -40.17
C ALA A 133 3.76 32.67 -41.55
N GLU A 134 4.30 31.49 -41.84
CA GLU A 134 4.82 31.17 -43.17
C GLU A 134 3.70 31.04 -44.22
N THR A 135 2.57 30.41 -43.89
CA THR A 135 1.42 30.33 -44.81
C THR A 135 0.79 31.70 -45.08
N GLU A 136 0.74 32.58 -44.08
CA GLU A 136 0.28 33.97 -44.22
C GLU A 136 1.24 34.79 -45.09
N ARG A 137 2.56 34.59 -44.94
CA ARG A 137 3.55 35.22 -45.82
C ARG A 137 3.40 34.73 -47.26
N ALA A 138 3.22 33.42 -47.47
CA ALA A 138 3.03 32.85 -48.80
C ALA A 138 1.74 33.37 -49.46
N SER A 139 0.62 33.37 -48.73
CA SER A 139 -0.66 33.87 -49.24
C SER A 139 -0.62 35.38 -49.54
N ALA A 140 0.11 36.17 -48.76
CA ALA A 140 0.33 37.59 -49.05
C ALA A 140 1.13 37.78 -50.36
N LEU A 141 2.14 36.94 -50.62
CA LEU A 141 2.90 36.98 -51.88
C LEU A 141 2.06 36.53 -53.08
N GLU A 142 1.24 35.49 -52.92
CA GLU A 142 0.30 35.04 -53.95
C GLU A 142 -0.79 36.08 -54.23
N GLY A 143 -1.35 36.71 -53.19
CA GLY A 143 -2.29 37.83 -53.33
C GLY A 143 -1.68 38.98 -54.13
N ARG A 144 -0.42 39.35 -53.87
CA ARG A 144 0.30 40.36 -54.67
C ARG A 144 0.51 39.91 -56.12
N ARG A 145 0.83 38.63 -56.37
CA ARG A 145 0.98 38.08 -57.72
C ARG A 145 -0.34 38.11 -58.49
N LEU A 146 -1.44 37.73 -57.87
CA LEU A 146 -2.78 37.75 -58.48
C LEU A 146 -3.20 39.18 -58.84
N LEU A 147 -3.00 40.13 -57.93
CA LEU A 147 -3.27 41.54 -58.21
C LEU A 147 -2.42 42.09 -59.36
N ALA A 148 -1.15 41.68 -59.47
CA ALA A 148 -0.30 42.06 -60.60
C ALA A 148 -0.80 41.45 -61.93
N ILE A 149 -1.28 40.20 -61.92
CA ILE A 149 -1.88 39.56 -63.09
C ILE A 149 -3.18 40.26 -63.48
N GLU A 150 -4.04 40.61 -62.53
CA GLU A 150 -5.29 41.33 -62.78
C GLU A 150 -5.03 42.75 -63.32
N ALA A 151 -4.02 43.46 -62.78
CA ALA A 151 -3.62 44.77 -63.28
C ALA A 151 -2.98 44.70 -64.69
N ALA A 152 -2.29 43.59 -65.01
CA ALA A 152 -1.70 43.35 -66.33
C ALA A 152 -2.71 42.78 -67.34
N ALA A 153 -3.87 42.28 -66.89
CA ALA A 153 -4.92 41.82 -67.78
C ALA A 153 -5.57 43.02 -68.49
N PRO A 154 -5.86 42.92 -69.81
CA PRO A 154 -6.53 44.00 -70.52
C PRO A 154 -7.89 44.28 -69.85
N PRO A 155 -8.34 45.55 -69.78
CA PRO A 155 -9.60 45.90 -69.11
C PRO A 155 -10.68 45.01 -69.70
N ARG A 156 -11.24 44.15 -68.85
CA ARG A 156 -12.32 43.25 -69.23
C ARG A 156 -13.42 44.13 -69.78
N ALA A 157 -13.55 44.13 -71.11
CA ALA A 157 -14.52 44.94 -71.82
C ALA A 157 -15.86 44.79 -71.11
N ALA A 158 -16.42 45.92 -70.71
CA ALA A 158 -17.63 46.05 -69.92
C ALA A 158 -18.60 44.89 -70.17
N LEU A 159 -18.72 43.99 -69.19
CA LEU A 159 -19.87 43.10 -69.19
C LEU A 159 -21.10 44.02 -69.12
N PRO A 160 -22.05 43.91 -70.06
CA PRO A 160 -23.24 44.73 -70.00
C PRO A 160 -23.92 44.43 -68.67
N VAL A 161 -24.43 45.47 -68.01
CA VAL A 161 -25.30 45.36 -66.84
C VAL A 161 -26.48 44.49 -67.28
N ALA A 162 -26.37 43.19 -67.04
CA ALA A 162 -27.45 42.26 -67.22
C ALA A 162 -28.42 42.56 -66.08
N GLY A 163 -29.41 43.39 -66.38
CA GLY A 163 -30.61 43.49 -65.57
C GLY A 163 -31.06 42.08 -65.25
N SER A 164 -31.27 41.82 -63.96
CA SER A 164 -31.65 40.53 -63.39
C SER A 164 -33.01 40.10 -63.93
N THR A 165 -33.06 39.60 -65.16
CA THR A 165 -34.19 38.85 -65.66
C THR A 165 -33.91 37.39 -65.31
N PRO A 166 -34.64 36.81 -64.34
CA PRO A 166 -34.43 35.43 -63.96
C PRO A 166 -34.78 34.57 -65.17
N THR A 167 -33.75 33.99 -65.78
CA THR A 167 -33.91 33.12 -66.93
C THR A 167 -34.60 31.83 -66.49
N PRO A 168 -35.39 31.17 -67.36
CA PRO A 168 -36.06 29.91 -67.01
C PRO A 168 -35.07 28.82 -66.54
N ALA A 169 -33.83 28.87 -67.02
CA ALA A 169 -32.74 28.01 -66.55
C ALA A 169 -32.32 28.30 -65.09
N ALA A 170 -32.43 29.54 -64.62
CA ALA A 170 -32.17 29.89 -63.22
C ALA A 170 -33.26 29.32 -62.29
N TYR A 171 -34.53 29.36 -62.70
CA TYR A 171 -35.63 28.73 -61.96
C TYR A 171 -35.48 27.20 -61.90
N ALA A 172 -35.07 26.56 -63.01
CA ALA A 172 -34.82 25.12 -63.03
C ALA A 172 -33.69 24.70 -62.07
N LYS A 173 -32.60 25.49 -62.01
CA LYS A 173 -31.50 25.25 -61.05
C LYS A 173 -31.94 25.47 -59.60
N ALA A 174 -32.75 26.49 -59.33
CA ALA A 174 -33.30 26.72 -58.00
C ALA A 174 -34.22 25.57 -57.55
N ALA A 175 -35.06 25.05 -58.44
CA ALA A 175 -35.92 23.89 -58.17
C ALA A 175 -35.09 22.64 -57.83
N HIS A 176 -34.03 22.37 -58.60
CA HIS A 176 -33.12 21.25 -58.31
C HIS A 176 -32.37 21.43 -56.97
N ALA A 177 -32.02 22.65 -56.59
CA ALA A 177 -31.40 22.94 -55.29
C ALA A 177 -32.36 22.67 -54.12
N LEU A 178 -33.64 23.04 -54.26
CA LEU A 178 -34.66 22.74 -53.26
C LEU A 178 -34.88 21.23 -53.12
N GLU A 179 -34.90 20.49 -54.23
CA GLU A 179 -35.00 19.02 -54.22
C GLU A 179 -33.76 18.32 -53.64
N ALA A 180 -32.58 18.92 -53.77
CA ALA A 180 -31.38 18.42 -53.09
C ALA A 180 -31.44 18.68 -51.56
N LEU A 181 -31.99 19.82 -51.13
CA LEU A 181 -32.16 20.14 -49.72
C LEU A 181 -33.18 19.23 -49.04
N THR A 182 -34.31 18.92 -49.68
CA THR A 182 -35.30 17.98 -49.13
C THR A 182 -34.73 16.58 -48.98
N ARG A 183 -33.96 16.09 -49.97
CA ARG A 183 -33.24 14.80 -49.87
C ARG A 183 -32.20 14.79 -48.74
N ASN A 184 -31.43 15.85 -48.57
CA ASN A 184 -30.46 15.96 -47.49
C ASN A 184 -31.13 16.02 -46.10
N ALA A 185 -32.28 16.69 -45.99
CA ALA A 185 -33.04 16.75 -44.75
C ALA A 185 -33.59 15.35 -44.37
N ALA A 186 -34.10 14.58 -45.33
CA ALA A 186 -34.54 13.21 -45.11
C ALA A 186 -33.38 12.31 -44.63
N PHE A 187 -32.21 12.41 -45.27
CA PHE A 187 -31.02 11.66 -44.86
C PHE A 187 -30.58 12.01 -43.42
N GLN A 188 -30.64 13.29 -43.02
CA GLN A 188 -30.33 13.67 -41.64
C GLN A 188 -31.34 13.13 -40.61
N GLN A 189 -32.62 13.03 -40.98
CA GLN A 189 -33.64 12.45 -40.10
C GLN A 189 -33.41 10.96 -39.87
N GLU A 190 -33.12 10.19 -40.93
CA GLU A 190 -32.78 8.77 -40.82
C GLU A 190 -31.57 8.54 -39.92
N GLN A 191 -30.54 9.39 -40.01
CA GLN A 191 -29.35 9.27 -39.15
C GLN A 191 -29.70 9.54 -37.68
N ARG A 192 -30.53 10.55 -37.39
CA ARG A 192 -30.99 10.83 -36.01
C ARG A 192 -31.84 9.69 -35.44
N GLU A 193 -32.69 9.06 -36.26
CA GLU A 193 -33.48 7.91 -35.83
C GLU A 193 -32.61 6.69 -35.56
N ARG A 194 -31.60 6.43 -36.40
CA ARG A 194 -30.59 5.37 -36.15
C ARG A 194 -29.82 5.62 -34.85
N GLN A 195 -29.39 6.85 -34.60
CA GLN A 195 -28.71 7.22 -33.34
C GLN A 195 -29.62 6.98 -32.13
N ARG A 196 -30.88 7.43 -32.17
CA ARG A 196 -31.85 7.17 -31.09
C ARG A 196 -32.13 5.68 -30.89
N GLN A 197 -32.17 4.88 -31.96
CA GLN A 197 -32.32 3.43 -31.84
C GLN A 197 -31.09 2.79 -31.20
N GLN A 198 -29.88 3.23 -31.57
CA GLN A 198 -28.63 2.77 -30.96
C GLN A 198 -28.57 3.13 -29.47
N GLU A 199 -28.88 4.37 -29.10
CA GLU A 199 -28.96 4.80 -27.70
C GLU A 199 -29.98 3.99 -26.90
N LYS A 200 -31.16 3.72 -27.46
CA LYS A 200 -32.17 2.85 -26.81
C LYS A 200 -31.66 1.42 -26.62
N LEU A 201 -30.97 0.85 -27.61
CA LEU A 201 -30.37 -0.48 -27.51
C LEU A 201 -29.25 -0.51 -26.45
N GLU A 202 -28.46 0.55 -26.34
CA GLU A 202 -27.44 0.68 -25.30
C GLU A 202 -28.05 0.83 -23.90
N GLN A 203 -29.11 1.63 -23.75
CA GLN A 203 -29.85 1.75 -22.50
C GLN A 203 -30.50 0.42 -22.07
N LEU A 204 -31.05 -0.35 -23.02
CA LEU A 204 -31.58 -1.69 -22.75
C LEU A 204 -30.47 -2.68 -22.33
N LYS A 205 -29.28 -2.59 -22.91
CA LYS A 205 -28.12 -3.40 -22.48
C LYS A 205 -27.65 -3.01 -21.07
N GLN A 206 -27.59 -1.72 -20.77
CA GLN A 206 -27.21 -1.22 -19.44
C GLN A 206 -28.24 -1.60 -18.36
N SER A 207 -29.54 -1.57 -18.67
CA SER A 207 -30.59 -1.99 -17.73
C SER A 207 -30.59 -3.50 -17.45
N GLN A 208 -30.31 -4.33 -18.47
CA GLN A 208 -30.12 -5.77 -18.29
C GLN A 208 -28.89 -6.10 -17.43
N GLN A 209 -27.77 -5.37 -17.61
CA GLN A 209 -26.58 -5.53 -16.77
C GLN A 209 -26.83 -5.12 -15.30
N LYS A 210 -27.59 -4.06 -15.05
CA LYS A 210 -27.98 -3.65 -13.69
C LYS A 210 -28.89 -4.67 -13.01
N ASN A 211 -29.89 -5.22 -13.72
CA ASN A 211 -30.78 -6.25 -13.17
C ASN A 211 -30.09 -7.59 -12.90
N GLY A 212 -29.08 -7.97 -13.71
CA GLY A 212 -28.27 -9.17 -13.48
C GLY A 212 -27.40 -9.11 -12.20
N ARG A 213 -26.95 -7.92 -11.80
CA ARG A 213 -26.17 -7.70 -10.56
C ARG A 213 -27.04 -7.83 -9.29
N GLN A 214 -28.33 -7.49 -9.33
CA GLN A 214 -29.23 -7.59 -8.17
C GLN A 214 -29.83 -8.99 -7.95
N GLY A 215 -29.91 -9.84 -8.99
CA GLY A 215 -30.50 -11.18 -8.89
C GLY A 215 -29.68 -12.22 -8.11
N ASN A 216 -28.40 -11.96 -7.83
CA ASN A 216 -27.51 -12.91 -7.16
C ASN A 216 -27.40 -12.73 -5.63
N GLY A 217 -27.98 -11.65 -5.07
CA GLY A 217 -27.88 -11.33 -3.64
C GLY A 217 -29.01 -11.89 -2.75
N ARG A 218 -30.05 -12.49 -3.33
CA ARG A 218 -31.26 -12.92 -2.58
C ARG A 218 -31.39 -14.43 -2.36
N ARG A 219 -30.47 -15.25 -2.85
CA ARG A 219 -30.58 -16.72 -2.79
C ARG A 219 -29.87 -17.37 -1.59
N SER A 220 -29.34 -16.58 -0.65
CA SER A 220 -28.55 -17.08 0.50
C SER A 220 -29.22 -17.02 1.87
N ILE A 221 -30.50 -16.61 1.98
CA ILE A 221 -31.16 -16.45 3.29
C ILE A 221 -32.29 -17.45 3.57
N GLU A 222 -32.73 -18.25 2.60
CA GLU A 222 -33.92 -19.10 2.78
C GLU A 222 -33.59 -20.60 2.63
N SER A 223 -32.90 -21.16 3.63
CA SER A 223 -32.77 -22.60 3.84
C SER A 223 -32.30 -22.91 5.27
N ARG A 224 -33.18 -22.74 6.25
CA ARG A 224 -33.27 -23.57 7.47
C ARG A 224 -34.54 -23.23 8.27
N SER A 225 -35.63 -23.91 7.88
CA SER A 225 -36.67 -24.42 8.80
C SER A 225 -36.01 -25.14 9.99
N GLY A 226 -36.54 -25.21 11.21
CA GLY A 226 -37.93 -25.20 11.66
C GLY A 226 -38.18 -26.52 12.43
N GLN A 227 -38.53 -26.40 13.72
CA GLN A 227 -39.22 -27.35 14.63
C GLN A 227 -38.84 -26.95 16.06
N ASP A 228 -39.73 -26.78 17.03
CA ASP A 228 -40.92 -27.58 17.28
C ASP A 228 -42.02 -26.80 18.03
N GLN A 229 -43.25 -27.29 17.90
CA GLN A 229 -44.51 -26.72 18.36
C GLN A 229 -44.82 -27.05 19.84
N GLY A 230 -45.72 -26.29 20.46
CA GLY A 230 -46.42 -26.71 21.68
C GLY A 230 -47.28 -25.66 22.38
N GLN A 231 -48.53 -25.51 21.89
CA GLN A 231 -49.81 -25.26 22.63
C GLN A 231 -49.94 -23.99 23.51
N GLN A 232 -50.86 -23.06 23.16
CA GLN A 232 -52.26 -22.94 23.66
C GLN A 232 -52.31 -22.73 25.20
N GLU A 233 -52.99 -21.76 25.81
CA GLU A 233 -54.15 -20.96 25.44
C GLU A 233 -54.30 -19.79 26.47
N ALA A 234 -55.21 -18.87 26.18
CA ALA A 234 -55.43 -17.57 26.81
C ALA A 234 -55.82 -17.57 28.31
N ALA A 235 -55.36 -16.54 29.05
CA ALA A 235 -56.16 -15.76 30.02
C ALA A 235 -55.33 -14.61 30.63
N GLU A 236 -55.67 -13.36 30.29
CA GLU A 236 -55.49 -12.17 31.15
C GLU A 236 -56.68 -12.12 32.15
N PRO A 237 -56.66 -11.35 33.29
CA PRO A 237 -55.95 -10.08 33.47
C PRO A 237 -55.30 -9.81 34.86
N GLU A 238 -54.42 -8.81 34.82
CA GLU A 238 -54.04 -7.81 35.84
C GLU A 238 -54.17 -8.09 37.35
N GLY A 239 -53.03 -7.93 38.04
CA GLY A 239 -52.93 -7.63 39.47
C GLY A 239 -51.56 -7.02 39.81
N LYS A 240 -51.47 -5.69 39.86
CA LYS A 240 -50.37 -4.90 40.47
C LYS A 240 -50.37 -5.07 42.02
N PRO A 241 -49.42 -4.53 42.83
CA PRO A 241 -48.04 -4.04 42.59
C PRO A 241 -47.02 -4.45 43.71
N LYS A 242 -45.81 -3.84 43.63
CA LYS A 242 -44.81 -3.55 44.70
C LYS A 242 -43.89 -4.70 45.13
N ALA A 243 -42.59 -4.64 44.81
CA ALA A 243 -41.54 -3.81 45.41
C ALA A 243 -41.06 -4.32 46.77
N ALA A 244 -39.87 -4.93 46.79
CA ALA A 244 -38.69 -4.45 47.53
C ALA A 244 -37.76 -5.62 47.90
N ALA A 245 -36.47 -5.38 47.66
CA ALA A 245 -35.32 -5.80 48.45
C ALA A 245 -35.06 -7.30 48.68
N GLY A 246 -33.82 -7.68 48.36
CA GLY A 246 -33.06 -8.58 49.23
C GLY A 246 -32.40 -9.78 48.55
N GLU A 247 -31.08 -9.70 48.47
CA GLU A 247 -30.16 -10.82 48.71
C GLU A 247 -30.08 -11.94 47.66
N HIS A 248 -29.04 -11.85 46.83
CA HIS A 248 -28.47 -13.02 46.16
C HIS A 248 -27.11 -13.37 46.77
N THR A 249 -27.19 -14.40 47.60
CA THR A 249 -26.12 -15.29 48.05
C THR A 249 -25.32 -15.84 46.88
N ARG A 250 -23.99 -15.74 46.97
CA ARG A 250 -23.07 -16.63 46.25
C ARG A 250 -23.27 -18.06 46.74
N PRO A 251 -23.07 -19.05 45.86
CA PRO A 251 -22.20 -20.14 46.25
C PRO A 251 -21.00 -20.33 45.31
N SER A 252 -20.01 -20.94 45.94
CA SER A 252 -18.64 -21.13 45.54
C SER A 252 -18.46 -22.31 44.57
N SER A 253 -17.29 -22.27 43.91
CA SER A 253 -16.45 -23.43 43.55
C SER A 253 -16.99 -24.53 42.64
N ALA A 254 -16.50 -24.53 41.39
CA ALA A 254 -16.16 -25.77 40.70
C ALA A 254 -15.00 -25.51 39.72
N LEU A 255 -13.83 -26.11 40.01
CA LEU A 255 -12.68 -26.22 39.12
C LEU A 255 -12.99 -27.21 37.99
N PRO A 256 -12.62 -26.95 36.72
CA PRO A 256 -12.49 -28.00 35.73
C PRO A 256 -11.03 -28.48 35.60
N ALA A 257 -10.90 -29.81 35.52
CA ALA A 257 -9.68 -30.59 35.39
C ALA A 257 -8.86 -30.29 34.11
N PRO A 258 -7.53 -30.50 34.12
CA PRO A 258 -6.68 -30.27 32.95
C PRO A 258 -6.91 -31.32 31.86
N ARG A 259 -7.25 -30.86 30.65
CA ARG A 259 -7.36 -31.69 29.45
C ARG A 259 -5.98 -31.82 28.82
N ASN A 260 -5.49 -33.05 28.69
CA ASN A 260 -4.26 -33.38 27.98
C ASN A 260 -4.39 -33.01 26.50
N VAL A 261 -3.42 -32.25 25.98
CA VAL A 261 -3.26 -31.95 24.54
C VAL A 261 -1.98 -32.64 24.06
N PRO A 262 -2.01 -33.55 23.06
CA PRO A 262 -0.80 -34.13 22.51
C PRO A 262 -0.07 -33.14 21.59
N ALA A 263 1.25 -33.09 21.74
CA ALA A 263 2.16 -32.26 20.96
C ALA A 263 2.34 -32.76 19.51
N THR A 264 2.17 -31.83 18.58
CA THR A 264 2.92 -31.60 17.33
C THR A 264 3.67 -32.74 16.64
N ALA A 265 3.27 -33.03 15.40
CA ALA A 265 4.17 -33.43 14.32
C ALA A 265 4.22 -32.28 13.29
N VAL A 266 5.31 -31.50 13.30
CA VAL A 266 5.56 -30.43 12.32
C VAL A 266 6.29 -31.05 11.13
N VAL A 267 5.60 -31.13 9.99
CA VAL A 267 6.17 -31.50 8.70
C VAL A 267 6.92 -30.29 8.12
N PRO A 268 8.18 -30.40 7.69
CA PRO A 268 8.87 -29.32 7.02
C PRO A 268 8.33 -29.19 5.59
N TYR A 269 7.41 -28.23 5.37
CA TYR A 269 7.09 -27.84 3.99
C TYR A 269 8.25 -27.03 3.44
N THR A 270 8.89 -27.59 2.41
CA THR A 270 9.88 -26.93 1.58
C THR A 270 9.32 -25.60 1.08
N ALA A 271 10.07 -24.51 1.24
CA ALA A 271 9.76 -23.24 0.61
C ALA A 271 9.74 -23.42 -0.91
N GLN A 272 8.54 -23.47 -1.47
CA GLN A 272 8.31 -23.50 -2.90
C GLN A 272 8.70 -22.12 -3.43
N GLN A 273 9.86 -22.04 -4.09
CA GLN A 273 10.34 -20.83 -4.73
C GLN A 273 9.27 -20.33 -5.71
N VAL A 274 8.56 -19.27 -5.34
CA VAL A 274 7.71 -18.52 -6.25
C VAL A 274 8.65 -17.79 -7.20
N ARG A 275 8.88 -18.39 -8.38
CA ARG A 275 9.46 -17.68 -9.52
C ARG A 275 8.48 -16.57 -9.90
N THR A 276 8.84 -15.32 -9.61
CA THR A 276 8.19 -14.16 -10.21
C THR A 276 8.34 -14.29 -11.72
N ARG A 277 7.24 -14.58 -12.42
CA ARG A 277 7.19 -14.48 -13.88
C ARG A 277 7.40 -13.01 -14.22
N ARG A 278 8.56 -12.66 -14.78
CA ARG A 278 8.72 -11.40 -15.52
C ARG A 278 7.59 -11.35 -16.57
N PRO A 279 6.78 -10.28 -16.64
CA PRO A 279 5.90 -10.12 -17.78
C PRO A 279 6.81 -9.89 -18.99
N GLN A 280 6.95 -10.91 -19.83
CA GLN A 280 7.43 -10.72 -21.19
C GLN A 280 6.35 -9.89 -21.87
N GLY A 281 6.58 -8.57 -21.93
CA GLY A 281 5.74 -7.65 -22.67
C GLY A 281 5.77 -8.05 -24.15
N ARG A 282 4.73 -8.76 -24.59
CA ARG A 282 4.44 -8.93 -26.00
C ARG A 282 3.90 -7.59 -26.49
N PHE A 283 4.76 -6.83 -27.16
CA PHE A 283 4.38 -5.64 -27.89
C PHE A 283 3.33 -6.05 -28.95
N ASP A 284 2.10 -5.56 -28.81
CA ASP A 284 1.02 -5.79 -29.76
C ASP A 284 0.91 -4.56 -30.68
N PHE A 285 1.46 -4.68 -31.89
CA PHE A 285 1.53 -3.61 -32.88
C PHE A 285 0.14 -3.26 -33.47
N PHE A 286 -0.86 -4.15 -33.35
CA PHE A 286 -2.19 -3.99 -33.96
C PHE A 286 -3.35 -3.80 -32.96
N GLY A 287 -3.08 -3.75 -31.66
CA GLY A 287 -4.04 -3.26 -30.66
C GLY A 287 -5.35 -4.04 -30.51
N MET A 288 -5.35 -5.37 -30.73
CA MET A 288 -6.60 -6.14 -30.77
C MET A 288 -7.08 -6.68 -29.41
N GLN A 289 -6.35 -6.45 -28.31
CA GLN A 289 -6.71 -6.99 -26.98
C GLN A 289 -7.26 -5.98 -25.97
N LYS A 290 -7.68 -4.77 -26.38
CA LYS A 290 -8.31 -3.80 -25.47
C LYS A 290 -9.85 -3.91 -25.42
N ALA A 291 -10.37 -5.13 -25.26
CA ALA A 291 -11.82 -5.36 -25.09
C ALA A 291 -12.21 -6.05 -23.77
N SER A 292 -11.26 -6.49 -22.95
CA SER A 292 -11.58 -7.25 -21.72
C SER A 292 -10.95 -6.73 -20.42
N ALA A 293 -10.36 -5.53 -20.42
CA ALA A 293 -9.85 -4.91 -19.19
C ALA A 293 -9.98 -3.39 -19.25
N ALA A 294 -11.14 -2.88 -18.84
CA ALA A 294 -11.36 -1.48 -18.51
C ALA A 294 -11.78 -1.39 -17.03
N PRO A 295 -11.20 -0.48 -16.23
CA PRO A 295 -11.67 -0.19 -14.88
C PRO A 295 -12.96 0.63 -14.92
N GLU A 296 -13.85 0.38 -13.95
CA GLU A 296 -15.19 0.97 -13.83
C GLU A 296 -15.15 2.49 -13.54
N PRO A 297 -16.05 3.30 -14.12
CA PRO A 297 -16.01 4.77 -14.09
C PRO A 297 -16.33 5.40 -12.72
N ALA A 298 -16.87 4.63 -11.76
CA ALA A 298 -17.29 5.14 -10.46
C ALA A 298 -16.13 5.57 -9.52
N GLN A 299 -14.89 5.17 -9.81
CA GLN A 299 -13.72 5.55 -9.00
C GLN A 299 -13.09 6.89 -9.40
N LEU A 300 -13.52 7.49 -10.53
CA LEU A 300 -12.99 8.77 -11.03
C LEU A 300 -13.87 9.97 -10.64
N GLU A 301 -15.14 9.75 -10.30
CA GLU A 301 -16.07 10.81 -9.88
C GLU A 301 -15.99 11.12 -8.38
N ALA A 302 -15.53 10.18 -7.54
CA ALA A 302 -15.34 10.40 -6.11
C ALA A 302 -14.13 11.30 -5.77
N VAL A 303 -13.17 11.42 -6.68
CA VAL A 303 -11.95 12.26 -6.52
C VAL A 303 -12.19 13.70 -6.97
N GLN A 304 -13.28 13.97 -7.71
CA GLN A 304 -13.55 15.28 -8.29
C GLN A 304 -14.39 16.20 -7.39
N ASN A 305 -15.00 15.68 -6.33
CA ASN A 305 -15.93 16.43 -5.46
C ASN A 305 -15.36 16.75 -4.06
N GLU A 306 -14.06 16.60 -3.83
CA GLU A 306 -13.42 17.09 -2.61
C GLU A 306 -12.95 18.54 -2.81
N ASP A 307 -13.59 19.45 -2.07
CA ASP A 307 -13.38 20.90 -2.08
C ASP A 307 -11.94 21.25 -1.67
N LEU A 308 -11.11 21.67 -2.64
CA LEU A 308 -9.70 22.06 -2.44
C LEU A 308 -9.54 23.55 -2.11
N ALA A 309 -10.61 24.24 -1.71
CA ALA A 309 -10.62 25.70 -1.61
C ALA A 309 -10.12 26.27 -0.27
N ASP A 310 -9.99 25.47 0.80
CA ASP A 310 -9.70 25.99 2.16
C ASP A 310 -8.32 25.59 2.75
N VAL A 311 -7.38 25.07 1.93
CA VAL A 311 -6.07 24.58 2.44
C VAL A 311 -4.94 25.62 2.36
N VAL A 312 -5.20 26.84 1.88
CA VAL A 312 -4.23 27.94 2.03
C VAL A 312 -4.48 28.63 3.36
N GLY A 313 -4.01 28.01 4.43
CA GLY A 313 -3.99 28.61 5.76
C GLY A 313 -3.19 29.92 5.76
N ALA A 314 -3.74 30.96 6.37
CA ALA A 314 -3.14 32.29 6.50
C ALA A 314 -1.73 32.27 7.16
N GLU A 315 -1.32 31.17 7.78
CA GLU A 315 0.00 30.97 8.38
C GLU A 315 1.16 30.91 7.35
N ALA A 316 0.90 30.53 6.09
CA ALA A 316 1.94 30.50 5.05
C ALA A 316 2.35 31.91 4.56
N ILE A 317 1.48 32.91 4.71
CA ILE A 317 1.74 34.30 4.28
C ILE A 317 2.52 35.05 5.37
N GLU A 318 2.31 34.74 6.66
CA GLU A 318 3.05 35.36 7.76
C GLU A 318 4.48 34.84 7.88
N ALA A 319 4.73 33.56 7.61
CA ALA A 319 6.09 33.00 7.58
C ALA A 319 6.97 33.66 6.49
N HIS A 320 6.40 33.94 5.32
CA HIS A 320 7.12 34.58 4.21
C HIS A 320 7.28 36.09 4.39
N ARG A 321 6.45 36.74 5.23
CA ARG A 321 6.58 38.18 5.57
C ARG A 321 7.63 38.42 6.65
N ALA A 322 7.72 37.52 7.62
CA ALA A 322 8.75 37.56 8.67
C ALA A 322 10.16 37.29 8.13
N GLU A 323 10.31 36.42 7.14
CA GLU A 323 11.61 36.19 6.48
C GLU A 323 12.06 37.41 5.65
N THR A 324 11.13 38.13 4.99
CA THR A 324 11.45 39.29 4.14
C THR A 324 11.82 40.57 4.88
N GLU A 325 11.62 40.65 6.20
CA GLU A 325 12.02 41.81 7.02
C GLU A 325 13.40 41.63 7.68
N SER A 326 14.01 40.45 7.56
CA SER A 326 15.32 40.14 8.17
C SER A 326 16.51 40.30 7.24
N ASP A 327 16.28 40.46 5.93
CA ASP A 327 17.35 40.60 4.94
C ASP A 327 17.26 41.97 4.25
N GLY A 328 17.67 42.98 5.00
CA GLY A 328 17.80 44.35 4.51
C GLY A 328 19.00 44.48 3.57
N THR A 329 18.80 44.24 2.27
CA THR A 329 19.55 44.96 1.24
C THR A 329 18.73 45.11 -0.03
N ALA A 330 18.70 46.35 -0.53
CA ALA A 330 17.84 46.80 -1.59
C ALA A 330 18.23 46.30 -2.99
N GLU A 331 17.24 46.42 -3.87
CA GLU A 331 17.32 46.72 -5.31
C GLU A 331 17.29 45.60 -6.37
N SER A 332 16.16 45.65 -7.09
CA SER A 332 16.03 45.74 -8.55
C SER A 332 15.97 44.44 -9.35
N GLY A 333 14.79 44.24 -9.95
CA GLY A 333 14.53 43.24 -10.98
C GLY A 333 15.37 43.48 -12.23
N GLY A 334 16.22 42.51 -12.53
CA GLY A 334 16.94 42.38 -13.80
C GLY A 334 17.49 40.97 -13.89
N GLY A 335 17.15 40.24 -14.96
CA GLY A 335 17.56 38.85 -15.17
C GLY A 335 19.07 38.70 -15.05
N LYS A 336 19.52 38.12 -13.94
CA LYS A 336 20.94 37.82 -13.71
C LYS A 336 21.28 36.55 -14.49
N VAL A 337 21.87 36.73 -15.67
CA VAL A 337 22.52 35.66 -16.41
C VAL A 337 23.69 35.18 -15.55
N ILE A 338 23.57 33.98 -15.01
CA ILE A 338 24.63 33.33 -14.26
C ILE A 338 25.62 32.80 -15.29
N ASP A 339 26.84 33.34 -15.27
CA ASP A 339 27.90 32.90 -16.16
C ASP A 339 28.46 31.55 -15.69
N LEU A 340 28.11 30.48 -16.40
CA LEU A 340 28.55 29.11 -16.11
C LEU A 340 29.97 28.81 -16.61
N THR A 341 30.59 29.74 -17.35
CA THR A 341 31.94 29.54 -17.91
C THR A 341 33.04 29.53 -16.86
N ALA A 342 32.79 30.08 -15.66
CA ALA A 342 33.78 30.07 -14.57
C ALA A 342 33.81 28.74 -13.77
N HIS A 343 32.87 27.82 -13.99
CA HIS A 343 32.77 26.56 -13.22
C HIS A 343 33.10 25.32 -14.06
N ASP A 344 33.63 25.49 -15.28
CA ASP A 344 33.90 24.39 -16.22
C ASP A 344 35.40 24.07 -16.39
N GLU A 345 36.16 24.12 -15.29
CA GLU A 345 37.55 23.63 -15.27
C GLU A 345 37.73 22.59 -14.15
N THR A 346 37.38 21.34 -14.47
CA THR A 346 37.95 20.10 -13.92
C THR A 346 38.27 20.07 -12.42
N GLU A 347 37.25 20.02 -11.55
CA GLU A 347 37.47 19.39 -10.25
C GLU A 347 37.71 17.89 -10.48
N GLN A 348 38.98 17.48 -10.38
CA GLN A 348 39.34 16.08 -10.33
C GLN A 348 38.70 15.48 -9.08
N ILE A 349 37.62 14.72 -9.28
CA ILE A 349 36.98 13.94 -8.22
C ILE A 349 38.06 13.03 -7.62
N ASP A 350 38.39 13.21 -6.34
CA ASP A 350 39.37 12.38 -5.65
C ASP A 350 38.82 10.96 -5.46
N VAL A 351 39.08 10.10 -6.45
CA VAL A 351 38.68 8.69 -6.47
C VAL A 351 39.50 7.83 -5.50
N ALA A 352 40.54 8.36 -4.84
CA ALA A 352 41.34 7.60 -3.89
C ALA A 352 40.55 7.27 -2.62
N GLY A 353 39.78 8.23 -2.09
CA GLY A 353 38.92 8.02 -0.91
C GLY A 353 37.77 7.05 -1.14
N LEU A 354 37.24 6.97 -2.37
CA LEU A 354 36.17 6.03 -2.73
C LEU A 354 36.66 4.57 -2.80
N ARG A 355 37.94 4.35 -3.10
CA ARG A 355 38.52 2.99 -3.18
C ARG A 355 38.82 2.38 -1.83
N SER A 356 39.14 3.19 -0.81
CA SER A 356 39.37 2.70 0.56
C SER A 356 38.10 2.32 1.31
N ALA A 357 36.93 2.77 0.87
CA ALA A 357 35.64 2.43 1.49
C ALA A 357 35.04 1.10 1.00
N ILE A 358 35.62 0.50 -0.04
CA ILE A 358 35.13 -0.73 -0.69
C ILE A 358 35.97 -1.96 -0.31
N SER A 359 37.14 -1.77 0.32
CA SER A 359 37.97 -2.85 0.87
C SER A 359 37.79 -2.93 2.37
#